data_AF-A0AA85JAD8-F1
#
_entry.id   AF-A0AA85JAD8-F1
#
_cell.length_a   1.000
_cell.length_b   1.000
_cell.length_c   1.000
_cell.angle_alpha   90.00
_cell.angle_beta   90.00
_cell.angle_gamma   90.00
#
_symmetry.space_group_name_H-M   'P 1'
#
loop_
_entity.id
_entity.type
_entity.pdbx_description
1 polymer ?
#
loop_
_entity_poly.entity_id
_entity_poly.type
_entity_poly.pdbx_seq_one_letter_code
_entity_poly.pdbx_strand_id
1 'polypeptide(L)'
;MRTLSNRRFYVVFLLIVISSVLIFIFANQRRLKCQFTHCFMSPEDLIKVSDSSFTSDNFDVAYGDHKSFPVVIYNRIPKTGSTSLVNLVYRLIAVKRIHTHVLHVNISTNRHYINRLSELYLIDNLTHWKSMYPLMIHGHFAYINFEKYGTSFIPVYINMIRNPLDRLVSYYYFIRYGDDYRPYLKRRRMSDPVIRNQTFDECVLLKGNDCNPQLLWVQVPFFCGQAVFCRIPGSRAALETAKRHVIEKYLIVGLTENFDEMIQILEVLLPTFFSGAHKLISNPQSNWYLRRTSHKLPISQATIGFFQKNSIWQAEQEFYDFVSKEFHSLYNIFQSRSLQKTPSKEKIIFDKISS
;
A
#
# COMPACT_ATOMS: atom_id res chain seq x y z
N MET A 1 -26.80 -66.16 -29.18
CA MET A 1 -26.15 -66.20 -27.85
C MET A 1 -26.40 -64.89 -27.11
N ARG A 2 -27.17 -64.98 -26.03
CA ARG A 2 -27.42 -64.04 -24.90
C ARG A 2 -27.39 -62.52 -25.19
N THR A 3 -28.60 -61.97 -25.32
CA THR A 3 -28.91 -60.55 -25.09
C THR A 3 -28.50 -60.14 -23.68
N LEU A 4 -27.48 -59.28 -23.58
CA LEU A 4 -27.13 -58.62 -22.32
C LEU A 4 -28.29 -57.70 -21.93
N SER A 5 -29.03 -58.10 -20.89
CA SER A 5 -30.14 -57.34 -20.29
C SER A 5 -29.77 -55.87 -20.14
N ASN A 6 -30.62 -54.96 -20.65
CA ASN A 6 -30.50 -53.49 -20.55
C ASN A 6 -30.07 -53.03 -19.14
N ARG A 7 -30.47 -53.75 -18.10
CA ARG A 7 -30.12 -53.47 -16.71
C ARG A 7 -28.60 -53.53 -16.44
N ARG A 8 -27.87 -54.45 -17.07
CA ARG A 8 -26.41 -54.54 -16.94
C ARG A 8 -25.69 -53.41 -17.66
N PHE A 9 -26.22 -52.97 -18.80
CA PHE A 9 -25.67 -51.83 -19.54
C PHE A 9 -25.84 -50.51 -18.76
N TYR A 10 -27.02 -50.31 -18.16
CA TYR A 10 -27.27 -49.15 -17.29
C TYR A 10 -26.37 -49.13 -16.06
N VAL A 11 -26.12 -50.29 -15.42
CA VAL A 11 -25.21 -50.37 -14.27
C VAL A 11 -23.77 -50.04 -14.67
N VAL A 12 -23.29 -50.57 -15.81
CA VAL A 12 -21.94 -50.25 -16.31
C VAL A 12 -21.83 -48.76 -16.68
N PHE A 13 -22.85 -48.20 -17.33
CA PHE A 13 -22.88 -46.77 -17.67
C PHE A 13 -22.87 -45.89 -16.41
N LEU A 14 -23.67 -46.22 -15.39
CA LEU A 14 -23.70 -45.48 -14.13
C LEU A 14 -22.35 -45.52 -13.41
N LEU A 15 -21.67 -46.68 -13.40
CA LEU A 15 -20.34 -46.84 -12.82
C LEU A 15 -19.28 -45.99 -13.55
N ILE A 16 -19.37 -45.88 -14.88
CA ILE A 16 -18.47 -45.03 -15.67
C ILE A 16 -18.70 -43.55 -15.36
N VAL A 17 -19.95 -43.11 -15.22
CA VAL A 17 -20.29 -41.71 -14.86
C VAL A 17 -19.85 -41.39 -13.43
N ILE A 18 -20.03 -42.30 -12.48
CA ILE A 18 -19.57 -42.10 -11.09
C ILE A 18 -18.04 -42.03 -11.05
N SER A 19 -17.35 -42.89 -11.80
CA SER A 19 -15.88 -42.87 -11.90
C SER A 19 -15.36 -41.56 -12.50
N SER A 20 -15.98 -41.04 -13.57
CA SER A 20 -15.56 -39.78 -14.18
C SER A 20 -15.79 -38.56 -13.27
N VAL A 21 -16.91 -38.55 -12.53
CA VAL A 21 -17.18 -37.51 -11.51
C VAL A 21 -16.18 -37.59 -10.35
N LEU A 22 -15.85 -38.79 -9.87
CA LEU A 22 -14.85 -38.98 -8.80
C LEU A 22 -13.45 -38.54 -9.26
N ILE A 23 -13.06 -38.87 -10.49
CA ILE A 23 -11.79 -38.42 -11.09
C ILE A 23 -11.77 -36.89 -11.21
N PHE A 24 -12.88 -36.27 -11.62
CA PHE A 24 -12.98 -34.81 -11.69
C PHE A 24 -12.87 -34.16 -10.31
N ILE A 25 -13.53 -34.70 -9.29
CA ILE A 25 -13.42 -34.22 -7.89
C ILE A 25 -11.99 -34.39 -7.37
N PHE A 26 -11.35 -35.54 -7.58
CA PHE A 26 -9.97 -35.78 -7.16
C PHE A 26 -8.96 -34.88 -7.88
N ALA A 27 -9.14 -34.65 -9.19
CA ALA A 27 -8.31 -33.75 -9.96
C ALA A 27 -8.46 -32.28 -9.49
N ASN A 28 -9.69 -31.87 -9.12
CA ASN A 28 -9.93 -30.53 -8.59
C ASN A 28 -9.40 -30.38 -7.16
N GLN A 29 -9.52 -31.41 -6.30
CA GLN A 29 -8.88 -31.40 -4.97
C GLN A 29 -7.35 -31.35 -5.07
N ARG A 30 -6.73 -32.03 -6.05
CA ARG A 30 -5.30 -31.90 -6.33
C ARG A 30 -4.93 -30.51 -6.86
N ARG A 31 -5.74 -29.88 -7.72
CA ARG A 31 -5.54 -28.49 -8.16
C ARG A 31 -5.64 -27.49 -7.00
N LEU A 32 -6.61 -27.66 -6.09
CA LEU A 32 -6.74 -26.84 -4.88
C LEU A 32 -5.58 -27.05 -3.89
N LYS A 33 -5.04 -28.27 -3.77
CA LYS A 33 -3.81 -28.54 -2.99
C LYS A 33 -2.56 -27.93 -3.64
N CYS A 34 -2.37 -28.09 -4.95
CA CYS A 34 -1.20 -27.55 -5.67
C CYS A 34 -1.13 -26.02 -5.71
N GLN A 35 -2.22 -25.30 -5.43
CA GLN A 35 -2.20 -23.84 -5.33
C GLN A 35 -1.86 -23.32 -3.93
N PHE A 36 -1.87 -24.20 -2.91
CA PHE A 36 -1.65 -23.83 -1.50
C PHE A 36 -0.39 -24.45 -0.87
N THR A 37 0.29 -25.43 -1.50
CA THR A 37 1.40 -26.17 -0.88
C THR A 37 2.82 -25.69 -1.23
N HIS A 38 3.01 -24.46 -1.71
CA HIS A 38 4.37 -23.89 -1.89
C HIS A 38 4.81 -22.89 -0.80
N CYS A 39 4.23 -22.95 0.41
CA CYS A 39 4.77 -22.20 1.55
C CYS A 39 4.46 -22.77 2.94
N PHE A 40 4.41 -24.10 3.09
CA PHE A 40 4.41 -24.70 4.43
C PHE A 40 5.42 -25.85 4.48
N MET A 41 6.60 -25.57 5.05
CA MET A 41 7.45 -26.62 5.61
C MET A 41 6.74 -27.25 6.80
N SER A 42 6.83 -28.58 6.93
CA SER A 42 6.20 -29.31 8.03
C SER A 42 7.02 -29.13 9.33
N PRO A 43 6.38 -29.23 10.52
CA PRO A 43 7.07 -29.12 11.81
C PRO A 43 8.16 -30.17 12.09
N GLU A 44 8.25 -31.23 11.28
CA GLU A 44 9.19 -32.35 11.50
C GLU A 44 10.59 -32.08 10.90
N ASP A 45 10.74 -31.07 10.04
CA ASP A 45 12.03 -30.67 9.46
C ASP A 45 12.82 -29.69 10.37
N LEU A 46 12.24 -29.25 11.49
CA LEU A 46 12.86 -28.34 12.46
C LEU A 46 13.83 -29.01 13.44
N ILE A 47 13.87 -30.35 13.49
CA ILE A 47 14.64 -31.09 14.51
C ILE A 47 15.99 -31.61 13.97
N LYS A 48 16.25 -31.53 12.66
CA LYS A 48 17.50 -32.07 12.06
C LYS A 48 18.61 -31.05 11.77
N VAL A 49 18.47 -29.80 12.20
CA VAL A 49 19.50 -28.75 11.98
C VAL A 49 20.27 -28.43 13.26
N SER A 50 19.96 -29.07 14.40
CA SER A 50 20.63 -28.74 15.68
C SER A 50 21.98 -29.41 15.92
N ASP A 51 22.48 -30.26 15.01
CA ASP A 51 23.80 -30.91 15.17
C ASP A 51 24.63 -30.80 13.88
N SER A 52 25.15 -29.61 13.62
CA SER A 52 26.41 -29.48 12.91
C SER A 52 27.20 -28.29 13.46
N SER A 53 28.23 -28.61 14.24
CA SER A 53 29.31 -27.71 14.59
C SER A 53 29.93 -27.17 13.30
N PHE A 54 29.63 -25.92 12.95
CA PHE A 54 30.29 -25.24 11.83
C PHE A 54 31.25 -24.19 12.37
N THR A 55 32.51 -24.43 12.05
CA THR A 55 33.69 -23.65 12.38
C THR A 55 33.60 -22.23 11.82
N SER A 56 34.13 -21.31 12.61
CA SER A 56 34.35 -19.91 12.27
C SER A 56 35.25 -19.78 11.04
N ASP A 57 34.68 -19.38 9.90
CA ASP A 57 35.45 -18.85 8.79
C ASP A 57 34.79 -17.56 8.26
N ASN A 58 35.47 -16.45 8.58
CA ASN A 58 35.51 -15.15 7.95
C ASN A 58 34.49 -14.87 6.83
N PHE A 59 33.46 -14.07 7.17
CA PHE A 59 32.71 -13.28 6.20
C PHE A 59 32.76 -11.81 6.59
N ASP A 60 33.95 -11.23 6.53
CA ASP A 60 34.15 -9.78 6.52
C ASP A 60 33.69 -9.24 5.16
N VAL A 61 32.42 -8.85 5.07
CA VAL A 61 31.95 -7.90 4.05
C VAL A 61 31.55 -6.63 4.78
N ALA A 62 32.42 -5.62 4.65
CA ALA A 62 32.23 -4.28 5.16
C ALA A 62 30.91 -3.66 4.66
N TYR A 63 29.86 -3.75 5.48
CA TYR A 63 28.61 -3.01 5.31
C TYR A 63 28.72 -1.73 6.16
N GLY A 64 29.09 -0.63 5.51
CA GLY A 64 29.18 0.67 6.17
C GLY A 64 27.82 1.14 6.68
N ASP A 65 27.73 1.36 8.00
CA ASP A 65 26.95 2.34 8.76
C ASP A 65 25.75 3.03 8.06
N HIS A 66 24.81 2.26 7.52
CA HIS A 66 23.50 2.76 7.13
C HIS A 66 22.51 2.45 8.25
N LYS A 67 21.86 3.49 8.82
CA LYS A 67 20.74 3.34 9.77
C LYS A 67 19.71 2.37 9.19
N SER A 68 19.73 1.14 9.68
CA SER A 68 18.80 0.10 9.30
C SER A 68 17.47 0.41 9.97
N PHE A 69 16.50 0.94 9.21
CA PHE A 69 15.12 0.96 9.65
C PHE A 69 14.56 -0.46 9.44
N PRO A 70 14.33 -1.25 10.51
CA PRO A 70 13.99 -2.67 10.36
C PRO A 70 12.66 -2.86 9.66
N VAL A 71 11.70 -1.94 9.90
CA VAL A 71 10.39 -1.97 9.26
C VAL A 71 9.94 -0.59 8.80
N VAL A 72 9.48 -0.51 7.54
CA VAL A 72 8.80 0.63 6.95
C VAL A 72 7.32 0.28 6.72
N ILE A 73 6.42 1.10 7.22
CA ILE A 73 4.98 1.01 7.03
C ILE A 73 4.54 2.06 6.01
N TYR A 74 3.99 1.58 4.90
CA TYR A 74 3.26 2.38 3.94
C TYR A 74 1.77 2.08 3.98
N ASN A 75 1.05 2.76 4.89
CA ASN A 75 -0.39 2.63 5.05
C ASN A 75 -1.14 3.40 3.95
N ARG A 76 -0.97 2.93 2.72
CA ARG A 76 -1.28 3.59 1.46
C ARG A 76 -2.74 3.99 1.30
N ILE A 77 -2.95 5.24 0.90
CA ILE A 77 -4.26 5.77 0.52
C ILE A 77 -4.61 5.34 -0.92
N PRO A 78 -5.88 5.00 -1.21
CA PRO A 78 -6.31 4.74 -2.58
C PRO A 78 -6.19 5.97 -3.50
N LYS A 79 -5.75 5.74 -4.74
CA LYS A 79 -5.67 6.76 -5.83
C LYS A 79 -4.68 7.91 -5.60
N THR A 80 -3.65 7.68 -4.79
CA THR A 80 -2.55 8.62 -4.51
C THR A 80 -1.21 8.11 -5.07
N GLY A 81 -1.16 7.50 -6.26
CA GLY A 81 0.11 6.97 -6.82
C GLY A 81 0.68 5.73 -6.12
N SER A 82 -0.06 5.15 -5.17
CA SER A 82 0.45 4.10 -4.27
C SER A 82 0.86 2.78 -4.94
N THR A 83 0.34 2.47 -6.14
CA THR A 83 0.79 1.28 -6.88
C THR A 83 2.13 1.52 -7.54
N SER A 84 2.37 2.70 -8.08
CA SER A 84 3.65 3.08 -8.68
C SER A 84 4.77 2.98 -7.64
N LEU A 85 4.56 3.56 -6.44
CA LEU A 85 5.55 3.53 -5.36
C LEU A 85 5.91 2.10 -4.92
N VAL A 86 4.90 1.25 -4.68
CA VAL A 86 5.14 -0.14 -4.27
C VAL A 86 5.82 -0.95 -5.37
N ASN A 87 5.39 -0.79 -6.63
CA ASN A 87 6.01 -1.50 -7.75
C ASN A 87 7.47 -1.08 -7.95
N LEU A 88 7.80 0.20 -7.73
CA LEU A 88 9.18 0.67 -7.77
C LEU A 88 10.07 -0.12 -6.80
N VAL A 89 9.62 -0.37 -5.57
CA VAL A 89 10.36 -1.19 -4.59
C VAL A 89 10.50 -2.63 -5.07
N TYR A 90 9.42 -3.26 -5.59
CA TYR A 90 9.51 -4.60 -6.17
C TYR A 90 10.51 -4.68 -7.34
N ARG A 91 10.56 -3.66 -8.20
CA ARG A 91 11.52 -3.59 -9.31
C ARG A 91 12.95 -3.41 -8.83
N LEU A 92 13.16 -2.59 -7.80
CA LEU A 92 14.47 -2.39 -7.19
C LEU A 92 15.02 -3.70 -6.63
N ILE A 93 14.19 -4.45 -5.90
CA ILE A 93 14.55 -5.78 -5.39
C ILE A 93 14.97 -6.70 -6.53
N ALA A 94 14.17 -6.77 -7.60
CA ALA A 94 14.45 -7.62 -8.75
C ALA A 94 15.73 -7.24 -9.50
N VAL A 95 15.98 -5.95 -9.71
CA VAL A 95 17.12 -5.45 -10.51
C VAL A 95 18.42 -5.41 -9.71
N LYS A 96 18.36 -4.99 -8.44
CA LYS A 96 19.55 -4.75 -7.61
C LYS A 96 19.89 -5.92 -6.70
N ARG A 97 19.05 -6.97 -6.63
CA ARG A 97 19.18 -8.09 -5.69
C ARG A 97 19.32 -7.61 -4.24
N ILE A 98 18.59 -6.55 -3.91
CA ILE A 98 18.53 -6.03 -2.55
C ILE A 98 17.80 -7.07 -1.70
N HIS A 99 18.39 -7.43 -0.56
CA HIS A 99 17.79 -8.35 0.41
C HIS A 99 16.80 -7.58 1.28
N THR A 100 15.65 -7.21 0.72
CA THR A 100 14.52 -6.61 1.44
C THR A 100 13.23 -7.35 1.16
N HIS A 101 12.34 -7.36 2.15
CA HIS A 101 11.05 -8.01 2.05
C HIS A 101 9.95 -6.98 1.85
N VAL A 102 8.92 -7.31 1.07
CA VAL A 102 7.75 -6.45 0.86
C VAL A 102 6.47 -7.27 1.03
N LEU A 103 5.65 -6.91 2.01
CA LEU A 103 4.40 -7.62 2.32
C LEU A 103 3.18 -6.71 2.16
N HIS A 104 2.13 -7.28 1.55
CA HIS A 104 0.83 -6.63 1.46
C HIS A 104 -0.07 -7.05 2.63
N VAL A 105 -0.47 -6.07 3.45
CA VAL A 105 -1.46 -6.27 4.51
C VAL A 105 -2.87 -6.13 3.91
N ASN A 106 -3.56 -7.26 3.77
CA ASN A 106 -4.95 -7.29 3.34
C ASN A 106 -5.89 -7.28 4.55
N ILE A 107 -6.87 -6.38 4.55
CA ILE A 107 -7.84 -6.26 5.63
C ILE A 107 -9.19 -6.72 5.11
N SER A 108 -9.74 -7.74 5.76
CA SER A 108 -10.99 -8.41 5.36
C SER A 108 -12.19 -7.46 5.33
N THR A 109 -12.18 -6.39 6.12
CA THR A 109 -13.24 -5.39 6.14
C THR A 109 -12.89 -4.17 5.28
N ASN A 110 -13.78 -3.77 4.37
CA ASN A 110 -13.65 -2.60 3.48
C ASN A 110 -13.55 -1.22 4.17
N ARG A 111 -13.26 -1.16 5.48
CA ARG A 111 -13.32 0.07 6.26
C ARG A 111 -11.95 0.68 6.58
N HIS A 112 -10.83 0.09 6.18
CA HIS A 112 -9.47 0.57 6.50
C HIS A 112 -9.14 0.69 8.01
N TYR A 113 -10.09 0.33 8.87
CA TYR A 113 -9.90 0.27 10.32
C TYR A 113 -9.67 -1.18 10.74
N ILE A 114 -8.75 -1.36 11.66
CA ILE A 114 -8.37 -2.64 12.22
C ILE A 114 -8.96 -2.71 13.63
N ASN A 115 -9.46 -3.88 14.04
CA ASN A 115 -9.91 -4.06 15.42
C ASN A 115 -8.70 -4.22 16.36
N ARG A 116 -8.90 -4.02 17.66
CA ARG A 116 -7.80 -4.04 18.66
C ARG A 116 -7.02 -5.34 18.71
N LEU A 117 -7.69 -6.49 18.57
CA LEU A 117 -7.02 -7.79 18.56
C LEU A 117 -6.13 -7.94 17.32
N SER A 118 -6.63 -7.55 16.15
CA SER A 118 -5.85 -7.59 14.92
C SER A 118 -4.70 -6.56 14.91
N GLU A 119 -4.87 -5.39 15.55
CA GLU A 119 -3.75 -4.46 15.78
C GLU A 119 -2.67 -5.12 16.65
N LEU A 120 -3.04 -5.76 17.76
CA LEU A 120 -2.11 -6.49 18.64
C LEU A 120 -1.34 -7.58 17.88
N TYR A 121 -2.03 -8.45 17.13
CA TYR A 121 -1.38 -9.51 16.35
C TYR A 121 -0.45 -8.95 15.28
N LEU A 122 -0.84 -7.86 14.60
CA LEU A 122 0.03 -7.24 13.62
C LEU A 122 1.29 -6.68 14.28
N ILE A 123 1.15 -5.96 15.39
CA ILE A 123 2.28 -5.37 16.13
C ILE A 123 3.20 -6.46 16.65
N ASP A 124 2.65 -7.53 17.23
CA ASP A 124 3.41 -8.65 17.77
C ASP A 124 4.22 -9.36 16.67
N ASN A 125 3.57 -9.70 15.56
CA ASN A 125 4.25 -10.29 14.40
C ASN A 125 5.36 -9.38 13.87
N LEU A 126 5.07 -8.08 13.70
CA LEU A 126 6.07 -7.15 13.19
C LEU A 126 7.22 -6.94 14.15
N THR A 127 7.01 -7.05 15.46
CA THR A 127 8.06 -6.87 16.48
C THR A 127 9.00 -8.07 16.51
N HIS A 128 8.45 -9.28 16.41
CA HIS A 128 9.20 -10.52 16.64
C HIS A 128 9.73 -11.20 15.36
N TRP A 129 9.21 -10.87 14.18
CA TRP A 129 9.60 -11.51 12.92
C TRP A 129 10.91 -10.97 12.33
N LYS A 130 11.99 -11.06 13.11
CA LYS A 130 13.31 -10.49 12.77
C LYS A 130 13.91 -11.05 11.47
N SER A 131 13.59 -12.28 11.09
CA SER A 131 14.06 -12.89 9.83
C SER A 131 13.53 -12.20 8.57
N MET A 132 12.48 -11.37 8.67
CA MET A 132 11.97 -10.58 7.55
C MET A 132 12.63 -9.21 7.43
N TYR A 133 13.50 -8.81 8.36
CA TYR A 133 14.13 -7.51 8.28
C TYR A 133 15.24 -7.48 7.21
N PRO A 134 15.38 -6.37 6.46
CA PRO A 134 14.51 -5.19 6.45
C PRO A 134 13.18 -5.44 5.69
N LEU A 135 12.07 -5.01 6.29
CA LEU A 135 10.72 -5.27 5.79
C LEU A 135 9.97 -3.97 5.47
N MET A 136 9.36 -3.90 4.30
CA MET A 136 8.32 -2.90 4.00
C MET A 136 6.96 -3.57 4.01
N ILE A 137 6.04 -3.09 4.84
CA ILE A 137 4.63 -3.48 4.74
C ILE A 137 3.82 -2.38 4.10
N HIS A 138 2.86 -2.77 3.25
CA HIS A 138 1.93 -1.81 2.67
C HIS A 138 0.50 -2.35 2.68
N GLY A 139 -0.47 -1.47 2.82
CA GLY A 139 -1.89 -1.86 2.82
C GLY A 139 -2.81 -0.67 3.04
N HIS A 140 -4.09 -0.88 2.81
CA HIS A 140 -5.08 0.19 2.98
C HIS A 140 -5.62 0.21 4.41
N PHE A 141 -4.90 0.86 5.32
CA PHE A 141 -5.30 1.04 6.71
C PHE A 141 -4.98 2.43 7.28
N ALA A 142 -5.75 2.84 8.28
CA ALA A 142 -5.46 4.03 9.06
C ALA A 142 -4.25 3.81 10.00
N TYR A 143 -3.60 4.91 10.38
CA TYR A 143 -2.45 4.94 11.29
C TYR A 143 -2.71 4.11 12.56
N ILE A 144 -1.72 3.30 12.95
CA ILE A 144 -1.74 2.45 14.14
C ILE A 144 -0.70 3.01 15.09
N ASN A 145 -1.12 3.30 16.32
CA ASN A 145 -0.20 3.71 17.36
C ASN A 145 0.41 2.46 18.02
N PHE A 146 1.67 2.17 17.71
CA PHE A 146 2.41 1.04 18.29
C PHE A 146 2.67 1.25 19.79
N GLU A 147 3.04 2.47 20.19
CA GLU A 147 3.34 2.84 21.59
C GLU A 147 2.16 2.56 22.52
N LYS A 148 0.93 2.69 22.01
CA LYS A 148 -0.30 2.36 22.76
C LYS A 148 -0.30 0.93 23.32
N TYR A 149 0.41 0.00 22.70
CA TYR A 149 0.44 -1.41 23.08
C TYR A 149 1.68 -1.78 23.91
N GLY A 150 2.45 -0.80 24.38
CA GLY A 150 3.60 -1.02 25.26
C GLY A 150 4.82 -1.61 24.56
N THR A 151 4.86 -1.61 23.23
CA THR A 151 6.05 -2.04 22.49
C THR A 151 7.08 -0.91 22.38
N SER A 152 8.36 -1.26 22.52
CA SER A 152 9.49 -0.36 22.21
C SER A 152 9.84 -0.38 20.73
N PHE A 153 9.22 -1.27 19.95
CA PHE A 153 9.40 -1.35 18.51
C PHE A 153 8.57 -0.25 17.82
N ILE A 154 9.28 0.72 17.24
CA ILE A 154 8.68 1.84 16.51
C ILE A 154 9.05 1.72 15.04
N PRO A 155 8.11 1.32 14.16
CA PRO A 155 8.37 1.26 12.73
C PRO A 155 8.35 2.66 12.11
N VAL A 156 8.99 2.80 10.95
CA VAL A 156 8.96 4.04 10.17
C VAL A 156 7.69 4.13 9.36
N TYR A 157 6.91 5.19 9.52
CA TYR A 157 5.78 5.45 8.63
C TYR A 157 6.15 6.38 7.48
N ILE A 158 5.71 6.04 6.28
CA ILE A 158 5.71 6.94 5.11
C ILE A 158 4.31 6.95 4.48
N ASN A 159 3.96 8.01 3.75
CA ASN A 159 2.73 8.00 2.96
C ASN A 159 2.79 8.92 1.74
N MET A 160 1.74 8.86 0.91
CA MET A 160 1.50 9.85 -0.14
C MET A 160 0.03 10.23 -0.19
N ILE A 161 -0.23 11.51 -0.35
CA ILE A 161 -1.56 12.10 -0.48
C ILE A 161 -1.78 12.69 -1.87
N ARG A 162 -2.99 13.19 -2.13
CA ARG A 162 -3.37 13.88 -3.35
C ARG A 162 -4.41 14.95 -3.03
N ASN A 163 -4.56 15.95 -3.89
CA ASN A 163 -5.70 16.85 -3.81
C ASN A 163 -7.02 16.05 -3.64
N PRO A 164 -7.84 16.36 -2.63
CA PRO A 164 -8.93 15.49 -2.20
C PRO A 164 -10.01 15.33 -3.26
N LEU A 165 -10.32 16.39 -4.01
CA LEU A 165 -11.31 16.33 -5.08
C LEU A 165 -10.77 15.55 -6.27
N ASP A 166 -9.52 15.77 -6.67
CA ASP A 166 -8.89 14.99 -7.74
C ASP A 166 -8.78 13.50 -7.42
N ARG A 167 -8.53 13.16 -6.15
CA ARG A 167 -8.52 11.78 -5.65
C ARG A 167 -9.90 11.16 -5.79
N LEU A 168 -10.97 11.86 -5.38
CA LEU A 168 -12.35 11.40 -5.51
C LEU A 168 -12.75 11.22 -6.98
N VAL A 169 -12.46 12.20 -7.85
CA VAL A 169 -12.74 12.12 -9.29
C VAL A 169 -11.97 10.95 -9.92
N SER A 170 -10.70 10.75 -9.54
CA SER A 170 -9.93 9.60 -10.00
C SER A 170 -10.53 8.27 -9.54
N TYR A 171 -11.07 8.20 -8.33
CA TYR A 171 -11.79 7.01 -7.85
C TYR A 171 -13.11 6.79 -8.59
N TYR A 172 -13.88 7.85 -8.84
CA TYR A 172 -15.16 7.82 -9.55
C TYR A 172 -15.03 7.21 -10.95
N TYR A 173 -14.04 7.67 -11.71
CA TYR A 173 -13.80 7.15 -13.05
C TYR A 173 -13.09 5.78 -13.04
N PHE A 174 -12.29 5.49 -12.01
CA PHE A 174 -11.67 4.18 -11.83
C PHE A 174 -12.71 3.06 -11.68
N ILE A 175 -13.79 3.28 -10.92
CA ILE A 175 -14.83 2.25 -10.75
C ILE A 175 -15.71 2.05 -11.99
N ARG A 176 -15.62 2.96 -12.98
CA ARG A 176 -16.35 2.94 -14.26
C ARG A 176 -15.53 2.39 -15.42
N TYR A 177 -14.27 2.83 -15.55
CA TYR A 177 -13.42 2.51 -16.70
C TYR A 177 -12.23 1.60 -16.36
N GLY A 178 -11.99 1.32 -15.08
CA GLY A 178 -10.88 0.49 -14.64
C GLY A 178 -9.53 1.22 -14.64
N ASP A 179 -8.48 0.44 -14.86
CA ASP A 179 -7.09 0.91 -14.87
C ASP A 179 -6.27 0.18 -15.95
N ASP A 180 -5.16 0.80 -16.36
CA ASP A 180 -4.23 0.25 -17.36
C ASP A 180 -3.34 -0.90 -16.85
N TYR A 181 -3.30 -1.16 -15.55
CA TYR A 181 -2.46 -2.20 -14.95
C TYR A 181 -3.16 -3.56 -14.88
N ARG A 182 -4.48 -3.58 -14.66
CA ARG A 182 -5.33 -4.78 -14.68
C ARG A 182 -6.60 -4.51 -15.51
N PRO A 183 -6.46 -4.28 -16.84
CA PRO A 183 -7.57 -3.84 -17.69
C PRO A 183 -8.70 -4.86 -17.79
N TYR A 184 -8.41 -6.14 -17.60
CA TYR A 184 -9.39 -7.23 -17.70
C TYR A 184 -10.35 -7.31 -16.50
N LEU A 185 -10.06 -6.62 -15.39
CA LEU A 185 -10.92 -6.66 -14.22
C LEU A 185 -12.14 -5.74 -14.36
N LYS A 186 -13.32 -6.33 -14.46
CA LYS A 186 -14.58 -5.58 -14.39
C LYS A 186 -14.76 -4.93 -13.02
N ARG A 187 -14.96 -3.61 -13.02
CA ARG A 187 -15.23 -2.81 -11.82
C ARG A 187 -16.73 -2.69 -11.56
N ARG A 188 -17.11 -2.30 -10.34
CA ARG A 188 -18.50 -2.29 -9.86
C ARG A 188 -19.46 -1.50 -10.77
N ARG A 189 -19.00 -0.42 -11.40
CA ARG A 189 -19.81 0.46 -12.27
C ARG A 189 -19.50 0.31 -13.76
N MET A 190 -18.78 -0.75 -14.15
CA MET A 190 -18.31 -0.94 -15.53
C MET A 190 -19.33 -1.64 -16.44
N SER A 191 -20.23 -2.44 -15.86
CA SER A 191 -21.16 -3.28 -16.61
C SER A 191 -22.37 -2.53 -17.18
N ASP A 192 -22.88 -1.53 -16.45
CA ASP A 192 -24.02 -0.72 -16.87
C ASP A 192 -23.52 0.48 -17.68
N PRO A 193 -23.83 0.57 -18.99
CA PRO A 193 -23.35 1.67 -19.83
C PRO A 193 -23.84 3.05 -19.41
N VAL A 194 -25.06 3.15 -18.86
CA VAL A 194 -25.65 4.43 -18.41
C VAL A 194 -24.88 4.92 -17.20
N ILE A 195 -24.70 4.06 -16.19
CA ILE A 195 -23.95 4.42 -14.98
C ILE A 195 -22.46 4.66 -15.29
N ARG A 196 -21.90 3.87 -16.22
CA ARG A 196 -20.49 3.98 -16.62
C ARG A 196 -20.21 5.31 -17.31
N ASN A 197 -21.09 5.73 -18.21
CA ASN A 197 -20.89 6.93 -19.02
C ASN A 197 -21.34 8.21 -18.33
N GLN A 198 -22.08 8.12 -17.21
CA GLN A 198 -22.44 9.26 -16.38
C GLN A 198 -21.17 10.03 -15.94
N THR A 199 -21.11 11.32 -16.28
CA THR A 199 -19.99 12.18 -15.90
C THR A 199 -20.00 12.49 -14.40
N PHE A 200 -18.86 12.94 -13.86
CA PHE A 200 -18.80 13.33 -12.46
C PHE A 200 -19.72 14.52 -12.17
N ASP A 201 -19.77 15.51 -13.08
CA ASP A 201 -20.66 16.66 -13.00
C ASP A 201 -22.14 16.24 -12.99
N GLU A 202 -22.55 15.35 -13.90
CA GLU A 202 -23.92 14.81 -13.92
C GLU A 202 -24.26 14.10 -12.62
N CYS A 203 -23.33 13.30 -12.09
CA CYS A 203 -23.54 12.65 -10.79
C CYS A 203 -23.78 13.69 -9.69
N VAL A 204 -22.98 14.76 -9.64
CA VAL A 204 -23.11 15.81 -8.61
C VAL A 204 -24.44 16.54 -8.75
N LEU A 205 -24.82 16.91 -9.97
CA LEU A 205 -26.12 17.54 -10.27
C LEU A 205 -27.29 16.66 -9.81
N LEU A 206 -27.19 15.35 -10.04
CA LEU A 206 -28.20 14.36 -9.65
C LEU A 206 -28.05 13.85 -8.20
N LYS A 207 -27.12 14.42 -7.41
CA LYS A 207 -26.83 14.02 -6.02
C LYS A 207 -26.54 12.51 -5.88
N GLY A 208 -25.81 11.95 -6.84
CA GLY A 208 -25.49 10.53 -6.89
C GLY A 208 -24.58 10.06 -5.75
N ASN A 209 -24.70 8.79 -5.38
CA ASN A 209 -23.95 8.21 -4.26
C ASN A 209 -22.43 8.15 -4.50
N ASP A 210 -21.99 7.94 -5.73
CA ASP A 210 -20.57 7.75 -6.07
C ASP A 210 -19.78 9.08 -6.11
N CYS A 211 -20.45 10.22 -6.04
CA CYS A 211 -19.88 11.57 -5.99
C CYS A 211 -20.34 12.34 -4.75
N ASN A 212 -20.88 11.65 -3.74
CA ASN A 212 -21.32 12.27 -2.49
C ASN A 212 -20.13 12.93 -1.76
N PRO A 213 -20.25 14.19 -1.26
CA PRO A 213 -19.20 14.85 -0.48
C PRO A 213 -18.65 14.06 0.71
N GLN A 214 -19.43 13.15 1.31
CA GLN A 214 -18.93 12.26 2.35
C GLN A 214 -17.74 11.40 1.91
N LEU A 215 -17.63 11.10 0.60
CA LEU A 215 -16.54 10.30 0.04
C LEU A 215 -15.19 11.04 -0.04
N LEU A 216 -15.18 12.35 0.24
CA LEU A 216 -13.94 13.10 0.38
C LEU A 216 -13.17 12.70 1.64
N TRP A 217 -13.88 12.37 2.73
CA TRP A 217 -13.32 12.06 4.05
C TRP A 217 -12.55 10.74 4.07
N VAL A 218 -11.29 10.77 3.67
CA VAL A 218 -10.44 9.59 3.50
C VAL A 218 -9.01 9.87 3.95
N GLN A 219 -8.39 10.98 3.59
CA GLN A 219 -6.99 11.19 3.92
C GLN A 219 -6.86 11.57 5.39
N VAL A 220 -7.66 12.50 5.89
CA VAL A 220 -7.68 12.86 7.32
C VAL A 220 -7.84 11.64 8.23
N PRO A 221 -8.85 10.76 8.06
CA PRO A 221 -8.97 9.58 8.92
C PRO A 221 -7.80 8.60 8.80
N PHE A 222 -7.16 8.48 7.62
CA PHE A 222 -6.00 7.61 7.45
C PHE A 222 -4.81 8.04 8.32
N PHE A 223 -4.60 9.35 8.51
CA PHE A 223 -3.55 9.87 9.40
C PHE A 223 -4.01 10.01 10.85
N CYS A 224 -5.27 10.40 11.09
CA CYS A 224 -5.85 10.49 12.43
C CYS A 224 -5.80 9.14 13.17
N GLY A 225 -6.03 8.03 12.46
CA GLY A 225 -5.82 6.68 12.96
C GLY A 225 -7.10 5.92 13.32
N GLN A 226 -6.97 4.95 14.23
CA GLN A 226 -8.01 3.94 14.48
C GLN A 226 -9.18 4.41 15.38
N ALA A 227 -9.09 5.59 15.98
CA ALA A 227 -10.09 6.09 16.92
C ALA A 227 -11.43 6.40 16.23
N VAL A 228 -12.54 6.25 16.97
CA VAL A 228 -13.89 6.43 16.41
C VAL A 228 -14.14 7.87 15.95
N PHE A 229 -13.64 8.86 16.68
CA PHE A 229 -13.83 10.27 16.33
C PHE A 229 -13.14 10.65 15.00
N CYS A 230 -12.07 9.92 14.60
CA CYS A 230 -11.43 10.10 13.29
C CYS A 230 -12.40 9.83 12.13
N ARG A 231 -13.42 9.00 12.36
CA ARG A 231 -14.39 8.57 11.35
C ARG A 231 -15.49 9.58 11.10
N ILE A 232 -15.61 10.61 11.94
CA ILE A 232 -16.65 11.63 11.84
C ILE A 232 -16.26 12.60 10.72
N PRO A 233 -17.00 12.64 9.59
CA PRO A 233 -16.63 13.49 8.46
C PRO A 233 -16.60 14.97 8.82
N GLY A 234 -15.54 15.68 8.43
CA GLY A 234 -15.37 17.11 8.71
C GLY A 234 -15.00 17.42 10.17
N SER A 235 -14.68 16.42 11.00
CA SER A 235 -14.29 16.64 12.39
C SER A 235 -13.00 17.45 12.51
N ARG A 236 -13.07 18.60 13.20
CA ARG A 236 -11.89 19.44 13.44
C ARG A 236 -10.84 18.76 14.31
N ALA A 237 -11.28 18.03 15.34
CA ALA A 237 -10.38 17.28 16.21
C ALA A 237 -9.63 16.18 15.45
N ALA A 238 -10.29 15.55 14.48
CA ALA A 238 -9.66 14.55 13.61
C ALA A 238 -8.62 15.19 12.67
N LEU A 239 -8.93 16.35 12.08
CA LEU A 239 -8.01 17.12 11.27
C LEU A 239 -6.74 17.50 12.05
N GLU A 240 -6.88 18.10 13.23
CA GLU A 240 -5.72 18.52 14.03
C GLU A 240 -4.88 17.31 14.50
N THR A 241 -5.54 16.20 14.81
CA THR A 241 -4.83 14.95 15.14
C THR A 241 -4.07 14.39 13.93
N ALA A 242 -4.67 14.41 12.75
CA ALA A 242 -4.01 14.00 11.52
C ALA A 242 -2.77 14.85 11.22
N LYS A 243 -2.87 16.18 11.30
CA LYS A 243 -1.73 17.09 11.12
C LYS A 243 -0.61 16.81 12.11
N ARG A 244 -0.95 16.64 13.40
CA ARG A 244 0.02 16.29 14.44
C ARG A 244 0.72 14.97 14.15
N HIS A 245 -0.02 13.94 13.75
CA HIS A 245 0.59 12.65 13.38
C HIS A 245 1.51 12.76 12.16
N VAL A 246 1.19 13.59 11.16
CA VAL A 246 2.10 13.83 10.02
C VAL A 246 3.48 14.30 10.51
N ILE A 247 3.52 15.23 11.48
CA ILE A 247 4.78 15.77 12.00
C ILE A 247 5.47 14.79 12.95
N GLU A 248 4.71 14.18 13.86
CA GLU A 248 5.29 13.41 14.97
C GLU A 248 5.56 11.95 14.64
N LYS A 249 4.81 11.36 13.71
CA LYS A 249 4.72 9.90 13.53
C LYS A 249 5.11 9.44 12.13
N TYR A 250 5.13 10.32 11.12
CA TYR A 250 5.54 9.99 9.76
C TYR A 250 6.94 10.56 9.47
N LEU A 251 7.82 9.74 8.90
CA LEU A 251 9.13 10.19 8.43
C LEU A 251 9.00 11.19 7.28
N ILE A 252 8.11 10.90 6.33
CA ILE A 252 7.77 11.80 5.24
C ILE A 252 6.40 11.45 4.66
N VAL A 253 5.67 12.49 4.25
CA VAL A 253 4.42 12.36 3.49
C VAL A 253 4.57 13.14 2.19
N GLY A 254 4.55 12.42 1.07
CA GLY A 254 4.67 13.01 -0.26
C GLY A 254 3.35 13.39 -0.91
N LEU A 255 3.45 14.07 -2.04
CA LEU A 255 2.32 14.44 -2.89
C LEU A 255 2.32 13.62 -4.18
N THR A 256 1.13 13.28 -4.69
CA THR A 256 1.02 12.50 -5.94
C THR A 256 1.56 13.27 -7.16
N GLU A 257 1.37 14.59 -7.16
CA GLU A 257 1.83 15.53 -8.19
C GLU A 257 3.34 15.85 -8.10
N ASN A 258 3.97 15.60 -6.95
CA ASN A 258 5.42 15.72 -6.76
C ASN A 258 6.05 14.35 -6.48
N PHE A 259 5.67 13.35 -7.30
CA PHE A 259 6.12 11.98 -7.12
C PHE A 259 7.65 11.84 -7.29
N ASP A 260 8.22 12.50 -8.29
CA ASP A 260 9.63 12.40 -8.62
C ASP A 260 10.50 12.97 -7.49
N GLU A 261 10.08 14.10 -6.90
CA GLU A 261 10.68 14.72 -5.73
C GLU A 261 10.57 13.81 -4.50
N MET A 262 9.42 13.16 -4.29
CA MET A 262 9.23 12.20 -3.21
C MET A 262 10.21 11.01 -3.36
N ILE A 263 10.42 10.51 -4.58
CA ILE A 263 11.37 9.42 -4.83
C ILE A 263 12.82 9.85 -4.54
N GLN A 264 13.22 11.06 -4.94
CA GLN A 264 14.55 11.59 -4.63
C GLN A 264 14.81 11.65 -3.12
N ILE A 265 13.82 12.13 -2.35
CA ILE A 265 13.96 12.19 -0.89
C ILE A 265 14.01 10.78 -0.29
N LEU A 266 13.13 9.87 -0.73
CA LEU A 266 13.09 8.49 -0.24
C LEU A 266 14.39 7.72 -0.51
N GLU A 267 15.03 7.95 -1.65
CA GLU A 267 16.33 7.35 -1.98
C GLU A 267 17.42 7.73 -0.96
N VAL A 268 17.36 8.94 -0.40
CA VAL A 268 18.29 9.40 0.63
C VAL A 268 17.88 9.00 2.05
N LEU A 269 16.59 9.11 2.38
CA LEU A 269 16.09 8.82 3.74
C LEU A 269 16.00 7.32 4.03
N LEU A 270 15.68 6.51 3.03
CA LEU A 270 15.45 5.06 3.14
C LEU A 270 16.24 4.29 2.07
N PRO A 271 17.59 4.43 2.01
CA PRO A 271 18.41 3.86 0.93
C PRO A 271 18.32 2.33 0.86
N THR A 272 18.08 1.65 2.00
CA THR A 272 17.82 0.21 2.06
C THR A 272 16.68 -0.23 1.15
N PHE A 273 15.65 0.60 0.97
CA PHE A 273 14.47 0.29 0.15
C PHE A 273 14.46 1.00 -1.20
N PHE A 274 15.10 2.18 -1.31
CA PHE A 274 14.96 3.08 -2.46
C PHE A 274 16.28 3.43 -3.18
N SER A 275 17.41 2.79 -2.85
CA SER A 275 18.68 3.04 -3.55
C SER A 275 18.58 2.74 -5.06
N GLY A 276 18.84 3.75 -5.90
CA GLY A 276 18.70 3.69 -7.35
C GLY A 276 17.28 3.93 -7.87
N ALA A 277 16.33 4.32 -7.01
CA ALA A 277 14.94 4.55 -7.37
C ALA A 277 14.79 5.69 -8.38
N HIS A 278 15.48 6.81 -8.18
CA HIS A 278 15.42 7.97 -9.07
C HIS A 278 15.87 7.59 -10.49
N LYS A 279 16.99 6.87 -10.61
CA LYS A 279 17.49 6.39 -11.93
C LYS A 279 16.48 5.53 -12.67
N LEU A 280 15.68 4.71 -11.97
CA LEU A 280 14.66 3.87 -12.59
C LEU A 280 13.48 4.69 -13.10
N ILE A 281 13.03 5.70 -12.37
CA ILE A 281 11.88 6.53 -12.77
C ILE A 281 12.26 7.55 -13.86
N SER A 282 13.51 8.04 -13.88
CA SER A 282 13.99 8.97 -14.90
C SER A 282 14.14 8.33 -16.28
N ASN A 283 14.11 6.99 -16.38
CA ASN A 283 14.15 6.32 -17.68
C ASN A 283 12.75 6.39 -18.34
N PRO A 284 12.60 7.06 -19.51
CA PRO A 284 11.31 7.21 -20.20
C PRO A 284 10.66 5.88 -20.61
N GLN A 285 11.44 4.82 -20.79
CA GLN A 285 10.94 3.48 -21.17
C GLN A 285 10.46 2.66 -19.97
N SER A 286 10.64 3.16 -18.75
CA SER A 286 10.41 2.40 -17.53
C SER A 286 8.94 2.14 -17.19
N ASN A 287 7.99 2.83 -17.85
CA ASN A 287 6.54 2.77 -17.56
C ASN A 287 6.24 2.75 -16.04
N TRP A 288 6.94 3.60 -15.28
CA TRP A 288 6.90 3.58 -13.82
C TRP A 288 5.56 4.05 -13.25
N TYR A 289 4.84 4.91 -13.99
CA TYR A 289 3.54 5.41 -13.59
C TYR A 289 2.45 4.37 -13.91
N LEU A 290 1.98 3.67 -12.88
CA LEU A 290 1.06 2.56 -13.01
C LEU A 290 -0.36 2.91 -12.51
N ARG A 291 -1.34 2.15 -12.99
CA ARG A 291 -2.77 2.26 -12.62
C ARG A 291 -3.36 3.63 -12.92
N ARG A 292 -3.08 4.12 -14.11
CA ARG A 292 -3.82 5.25 -14.65
C ARG A 292 -5.27 4.86 -14.81
N THR A 293 -6.13 5.81 -14.48
CA THR A 293 -7.55 5.65 -14.78
C THR A 293 -7.70 5.87 -16.27
N SER A 294 -8.20 4.87 -17.00
CA SER A 294 -8.14 4.84 -18.46
C SER A 294 -8.83 6.03 -19.13
N HIS A 295 -9.85 6.59 -18.48
CA HIS A 295 -10.58 7.75 -18.96
C HIS A 295 -10.98 8.64 -17.78
N LYS A 296 -10.60 9.92 -17.81
CA LYS A 296 -10.99 10.95 -16.82
C LYS A 296 -11.40 12.19 -17.62
N LEU A 297 -12.57 12.74 -17.30
CA LEU A 297 -13.02 14.03 -17.83
C LEU A 297 -12.67 15.16 -16.85
N PRO A 298 -12.43 16.38 -17.34
CA PRO A 298 -12.34 17.55 -16.49
C PRO A 298 -13.69 17.79 -15.80
N ILE A 299 -13.64 18.43 -14.63
CA ILE A 299 -14.83 18.81 -13.85
C ILE A 299 -15.16 20.29 -14.07
N SER A 300 -16.45 20.64 -14.03
CA SER A 300 -16.89 22.02 -14.19
C SER A 300 -16.56 22.90 -12.99
N GLN A 301 -16.43 24.22 -13.21
CA GLN A 301 -16.23 25.18 -12.13
C GLN A 301 -17.41 25.22 -11.15
N ALA A 302 -18.63 24.95 -11.63
CA ALA A 302 -19.82 24.85 -10.79
C ALA A 302 -19.70 23.67 -9.80
N THR A 303 -19.24 22.50 -10.28
CA THR A 303 -18.98 21.34 -9.42
C THR A 303 -17.86 21.61 -8.43
N ILE A 304 -16.76 22.24 -8.85
CA ILE A 304 -15.68 22.65 -7.93
C ILE A 304 -16.25 23.56 -6.83
N GLY A 305 -17.00 24.60 -7.19
CA GLY A 305 -17.63 25.52 -6.26
C GLY A 305 -18.64 24.86 -5.32
N PHE A 306 -19.33 23.80 -5.76
CA PHE A 306 -20.20 22.99 -4.91
C PHE A 306 -19.43 22.29 -3.79
N PHE A 307 -18.30 21.66 -4.11
CA PHE A 307 -17.47 21.00 -3.09
C PHE A 307 -16.76 22.00 -2.18
N GLN A 308 -16.28 23.13 -2.70
CA GLN A 308 -15.57 24.15 -1.92
C GLN A 308 -16.37 24.71 -0.74
N LYS A 309 -17.71 24.72 -0.86
CA LYS A 309 -18.63 25.16 0.19
C LYS A 309 -18.88 24.08 1.26
N ASN A 310 -18.46 22.85 1.03
CA ASN A 310 -18.69 21.73 1.95
C ASN A 310 -17.60 21.65 3.02
N SER A 311 -17.99 21.53 4.29
CA SER A 311 -17.05 21.47 5.42
C SER A 311 -16.10 20.27 5.39
N ILE A 312 -16.53 19.14 4.83
CA ILE A 312 -15.68 17.94 4.67
C ILE A 312 -14.56 18.24 3.67
N TRP A 313 -14.90 18.89 2.55
CA TRP A 313 -13.91 19.32 1.58
C TRP A 313 -12.93 20.31 2.20
N GLN A 314 -13.43 21.31 2.95
CA GLN A 314 -12.58 22.32 3.59
C GLN A 314 -11.56 21.66 4.53
N ALA A 315 -11.98 20.71 5.36
CA ALA A 315 -11.09 20.01 6.26
C ALA A 315 -10.06 19.11 5.53
N GLU A 316 -10.45 18.40 4.47
CA GLU A 316 -9.54 17.59 3.65
C GLU A 316 -8.57 18.45 2.83
N GLN A 317 -9.04 19.59 2.31
CA GLN A 317 -8.20 20.54 1.56
C GLN A 317 -7.19 21.19 2.49
N GLU A 318 -7.61 21.64 3.68
CA GLU A 318 -6.69 22.20 4.67
C GLU A 318 -5.64 21.18 5.12
N PHE A 319 -6.01 19.90 5.27
CA PHE A 319 -5.04 18.85 5.54
C PHE A 319 -4.04 18.68 4.39
N TYR A 320 -4.52 18.67 3.14
CA TYR A 320 -3.67 18.57 1.97
C TYR A 320 -2.72 19.78 1.85
N ASP A 321 -3.21 21.00 2.03
CA ASP A 321 -2.41 22.23 1.96
C ASP A 321 -1.33 22.25 3.04
N PHE A 322 -1.67 21.79 4.25
CA PHE A 322 -0.72 21.61 5.35
C PHE A 322 0.41 20.65 4.95
N VAL A 323 0.08 19.43 4.51
CA VAL A 323 1.09 18.44 4.10
C VAL A 323 1.90 18.93 2.91
N SER A 324 1.27 19.61 1.95
CA SER A 324 1.94 20.18 0.80
C SER A 324 3.01 21.17 1.24
N LYS A 325 2.66 22.10 2.13
CA LYS A 325 3.60 23.08 2.67
C LYS A 325 4.78 22.40 3.36
N GLU A 326 4.53 21.42 4.23
CA GLU A 326 5.59 20.67 4.92
C GLU A 326 6.50 19.94 3.93
N PHE A 327 5.93 19.26 2.94
CA PHE A 327 6.69 18.54 1.92
C PHE A 327 7.57 19.46 1.08
N HIS A 328 7.01 20.56 0.56
CA HIS A 328 7.77 21.52 -0.25
C HIS A 328 8.85 22.22 0.57
N SER A 329 8.59 22.56 1.83
CA SER A 329 9.61 23.11 2.74
C SER A 329 10.77 22.13 2.94
N LEU A 330 10.49 20.86 3.22
CA LEU A 330 11.50 19.81 3.36
C LEU A 330 12.30 19.62 2.05
N TYR A 331 11.62 19.58 0.91
CA TYR A 331 12.28 19.40 -0.38
C TYR A 331 13.16 20.59 -0.77
N ASN A 332 12.76 21.82 -0.47
CA ASN A 332 13.58 23.01 -0.73
C ASN A 332 14.87 23.00 0.11
N ILE A 333 14.80 22.54 1.37
CA ILE A 333 15.98 22.34 2.21
C ILE A 333 16.86 21.22 1.65
N PHE A 334 16.26 20.13 1.17
CA PHE A 334 16.97 19.03 0.54
C PHE A 334 17.74 19.50 -0.72
N GLN A 335 17.10 20.29 -1.57
CA GLN A 335 17.73 20.81 -2.80
C GLN A 335 18.82 21.84 -2.54
N SER A 336 18.66 22.73 -1.55
CA SER A 336 19.72 23.68 -1.23
C SER A 336 20.99 22.99 -0.72
N ARG A 337 20.85 21.84 -0.03
CA ARG A 337 21.97 21.00 0.40
C ARG A 337 22.58 20.17 -0.74
N SER A 338 21.79 19.72 -1.72
CA SER A 338 22.28 18.96 -2.87
C SER A 338 23.08 19.83 -3.86
N LEU A 339 22.73 21.11 -3.99
CA LEU A 339 23.39 22.09 -4.86
C LEU A 339 24.71 22.62 -4.30
N GLN A 340 24.98 22.45 -3.00
CA GLN A 340 26.31 22.66 -2.44
C GLN A 340 27.20 21.50 -2.91
N LYS A 341 28.15 21.78 -3.83
CA LYS A 341 29.04 20.80 -4.51
C LYS A 341 29.83 19.86 -3.57
N THR A 342 29.83 20.13 -2.27
CA THR A 342 30.21 19.21 -1.21
C THR A 342 28.97 18.97 -0.36
N PRO A 343 28.51 17.72 -0.18
CA PRO A 343 27.39 17.46 0.72
C PRO A 343 27.80 17.94 2.10
N SER A 344 27.28 19.09 2.52
CA SER A 344 27.34 19.50 3.91
C SER A 344 26.41 18.53 4.64
N LYS A 345 26.94 17.33 4.94
CA LYS A 345 26.50 16.61 6.14
C LYS A 345 26.58 17.68 7.21
N GLU A 346 25.44 18.12 7.72
CA GLU A 346 25.39 18.93 8.92
C GLU A 346 26.22 18.15 9.94
N LYS A 347 27.46 18.60 10.15
CA LYS A 347 28.40 17.91 11.02
C LYS A 347 27.87 18.19 12.41
N ILE A 348 27.01 17.31 12.90
CA ILE A 348 26.73 17.21 14.32
C ILE A 348 28.02 16.64 14.91
N ILE A 349 28.91 17.53 15.34
CA ILE A 349 30.16 17.18 16.00
C ILE A 349 29.83 17.02 17.47
N PHE A 350 30.02 15.82 18.01
CA PHE A 350 29.95 15.59 19.43
C PHE A 350 31.28 16.04 20.06
N ASP A 351 31.36 17.30 20.48
CA ASP A 351 32.52 17.80 21.22
C ASP A 351 32.43 17.41 22.70
N LYS A 352 33.57 17.02 23.29
CA LYS A 352 33.74 16.53 24.68
C LYS A 352 33.04 15.20 24.97
N ILE A 353 33.67 14.11 24.56
CA ILE A 353 33.40 12.77 25.12
C ILE A 353 34.18 12.66 26.42
N SER A 354 33.53 12.93 27.55
CA SER A 354 34.10 12.59 28.87
C SER A 354 34.04 11.07 29.05
N SER A 355 35.20 10.46 29.21
CA SER A 355 35.40 9.05 29.57
C SER A 355 34.89 8.72 30.96
#